data_AF-A0A661YTM2-F1
#
_entry.id   AF-A0A661YTM2-F1
#
_cell.length_a   1.000
_cell.length_b   1.000
_cell.length_c   1.000
_cell.angle_alpha   90.00
_cell.angle_beta   90.00
_cell.angle_gamma   90.00
#
_symmetry.space_group_name_H-M   'P 1'
#
loop_
_entity.id
_entity.type
_entity.pdbx_description
1 polymer ?
#
loop_
_entity_poly.entity_id
_entity_poly.type
_entity_poly.pdbx_seq_one_letter_code
_entity_poly.pdbx_strand_id
1 'polypeptide(L)' 'MIPKPYIAKWQDYVPWKQFYQVEQDLVISRALVEIFSDEFLKDNLAFRGGTALHKLYLNPATRYSEDIDLVQIKPG' A
#
# COMPACT_ATOMS: atom_id res chain seq x y z
N MET A 1 -3.42 -14.74 5.82
CA MET A 1 -3.59 -14.72 4.36
C MET A 1 -5.07 -14.54 4.04
N ILE A 2 -5.38 -13.68 3.09
CA ILE A 2 -6.74 -13.33 2.66
C ILE A 2 -7.33 -14.54 1.91
N PRO A 3 -8.57 -14.98 2.20
CA PRO A 3 -9.16 -16.09 1.45
C PRO A 3 -9.28 -15.79 -0.05
N LYS A 4 -8.91 -16.78 -0.89
CA LYS A 4 -8.87 -16.66 -2.37
C LYS A 4 -10.13 -16.06 -3.01
N PRO A 5 -11.37 -16.37 -2.57
CA PRO A 5 -12.56 -15.75 -3.16
C PRO A 5 -12.58 -14.22 -3.05
N TYR A 6 -12.05 -13.66 -1.96
CA TYR A 6 -11.97 -12.21 -1.78
C TYR A 6 -10.87 -11.58 -2.64
N ILE A 7 -9.73 -12.27 -2.79
CA ILE A 7 -8.65 -11.85 -3.69
C ILE A 7 -9.16 -11.82 -5.13
N ALA A 8 -9.85 -12.89 -5.57
CA ALA A 8 -10.42 -12.98 -6.92
C ALA A 8 -11.41 -11.85 -7.20
N LYS A 9 -12.29 -11.53 -6.23
CA LYS A 9 -13.24 -10.41 -6.36
C LYS A 9 -12.54 -9.05 -6.49
N TRP A 10 -11.39 -8.87 -5.83
CA TRP A 10 -10.67 -7.60 -5.87
C TRP A 10 -9.86 -7.41 -7.16
N GLN A 11 -9.54 -8.49 -7.86
CA GLN A 11 -8.80 -8.45 -9.11
C GLN A 11 -9.49 -7.60 -10.19
N ASP A 12 -10.82 -7.47 -10.15
CA ASP A 12 -11.59 -6.64 -11.08
C ASP A 12 -11.32 -5.13 -10.93
N TYR A 13 -10.72 -4.70 -9.82
CA TYR A 13 -10.51 -3.28 -9.47
C TYR A 13 -9.05 -2.83 -9.59
N VAL A 14 -8.11 -3.76 -9.80
CA VAL A 14 -6.68 -3.48 -9.81
C VAL A 14 -6.02 -4.04 -11.08
N PRO A 15 -4.93 -3.44 -11.58
CA PRO A 15 -4.28 -3.89 -12.81
C PRO A 15 -3.43 -5.18 -12.63
N TRP A 16 -3.53 -5.87 -11.49
CA TRP A 16 -2.64 -6.98 -11.13
C TRP A 16 -3.15 -8.33 -11.60
N LYS A 17 -2.34 -9.05 -12.37
CA LYS A 17 -2.70 -10.37 -12.95
C LYS A 17 -2.54 -11.52 -11.97
N GLN A 18 -1.58 -11.42 -11.05
CA GLN A 18 -1.26 -12.51 -10.14
C GLN A 18 -1.96 -12.30 -8.80
N PHE A 19 -2.57 -13.37 -8.25
CA PHE A 19 -3.31 -13.29 -6.98
C PHE A 19 -2.44 -12.80 -5.81
N TYR A 20 -1.16 -13.19 -5.78
CA TYR A 20 -0.24 -12.73 -4.72
C TYR A 20 -0.01 -11.21 -4.78
N GLN A 21 -0.02 -10.60 -5.98
CA GLN A 21 0.11 -9.15 -6.14
C GLN A 21 -1.16 -8.44 -5.67
N VAL A 22 -2.34 -9.00 -5.96
CA VAL A 22 -3.63 -8.47 -5.46
C VAL A 22 -3.69 -8.55 -3.94
N GLU A 23 -3.32 -9.70 -3.35
CA GLU A 23 -3.28 -9.87 -1.89
C GLU A 23 -2.28 -8.90 -1.24
N GLN A 24 -1.07 -8.81 -1.77
CA GLN A 24 -0.04 -7.93 -1.23
C GLN A 24 -0.44 -6.45 -1.35
N ASP A 25 -1.02 -6.04 -2.48
CA ASP A 25 -1.53 -4.68 -2.68
C ASP A 25 -2.62 -4.31 -1.66
N LEU A 26 -3.51 -5.25 -1.34
CA LEU A 26 -4.51 -5.12 -0.28
C LEU A 26 -3.87 -4.99 1.11
N VAL A 27 -2.90 -5.85 1.42
CA VAL A 27 -2.19 -5.84 2.72
C VAL A 27 -1.42 -4.53 2.90
N ILE A 28 -0.67 -4.08 1.90
CA ILE A 28 0.03 -2.79 1.92
C ILE A 28 -0.94 -1.65 2.12
N SER A 29 -2.08 -1.66 1.40
CA SER A 29 -3.10 -0.61 1.54
C SER A 29 -3.66 -0.56 2.95
N ARG A 30 -3.95 -1.72 3.56
CA ARG A 30 -4.40 -1.78 4.94
C ARG A 30 -3.32 -1.32 5.92
N ALA A 31 -2.07 -1.76 5.73
CA ALA A 31 -0.95 -1.37 6.57
C ALA A 31 -0.72 0.14 6.55
N LEU A 32 -0.79 0.79 5.38
CA LEU A 32 -0.70 2.25 5.26
C LEU A 32 -1.81 2.95 6.05
N VAL A 33 -3.06 2.45 5.97
CA VAL A 33 -4.16 3.01 6.78
C VAL A 33 -3.87 2.88 8.27
N GLU A 34 -3.41 1.72 8.75
CA GLU A 34 -3.08 1.52 10.17
C GLU A 34 -1.92 2.41 10.63
N ILE A 35 -0.83 2.47 9.86
CA ILE A 35 0.35 3.31 10.17
C ILE A 35 -0.05 4.78 10.34
N PHE A 36 -0.88 5.31 9.43
CA PHE A 36 -1.27 6.72 9.47
C PHE A 36 -2.53 7.00 10.31
N SER A 37 -3.17 5.96 10.86
CA SER A 37 -4.22 6.10 11.88
C SER A 37 -3.63 6.21 13.29
N ASP A 38 -2.42 5.69 13.51
CA ASP A 38 -1.70 5.83 14.77
C ASP A 38 -1.20 7.28 14.97
N GLU A 39 -1.48 7.87 16.14
CA GLU A 39 -1.17 9.27 16.43
C GLU A 39 0.32 9.55 16.48
N PHE A 40 1.12 8.61 16.97
CA PHE A 40 2.56 8.77 17.06
C PHE A 40 3.20 8.61 15.68
N LEU A 41 2.84 7.57 14.94
CA LEU A 41 3.47 7.27 13.64
C LEU A 41 3.12 8.32 12.58
N LYS A 42 1.86 8.77 12.48
CA LYS A 42 1.44 9.77 11.49
C LYS A 42 2.20 11.10 11.63
N ASP A 43 2.59 11.42 12.86
CA ASP A 43 3.25 12.67 13.22
C ASP A 43 4.78 12.59 13.09
N ASN A 44 5.35 11.38 12.98
CA ASN A 44 6.79 11.15 12.98
C ASN A 44 7.32 10.54 11.67
N LEU A 45 6.46 9.97 10.83
CA LEU A 45 6.82 9.32 9.58
C LEU A 45 6.21 10.01 8.36
N ALA A 46 6.96 10.09 7.26
CA ALA A 46 6.45 10.45 5.95
C ALA A 46 6.55 9.27 4.98
N PHE A 47 5.47 9.01 4.24
CA PHE A 47 5.42 7.99 3.20
C PHE A 47 6.03 8.52 1.90
N ARG A 48 6.95 7.75 1.31
CA ARG A 48 7.68 8.12 0.10
C ARG A 48 7.89 6.91 -0.82
N GLY A 49 8.71 7.11 -1.86
CA GLY A 49 9.12 6.03 -2.76
C GLY A 49 8.10 5.70 -3.85
N GLY A 50 8.35 4.58 -4.54
CA GLY A 50 7.55 4.17 -5.69
C GLY A 50 6.11 3.84 -5.32
N THR A 51 5.90 3.16 -4.20
CA THR A 51 4.57 2.80 -3.72
C THR A 51 3.75 4.05 -3.36
N ALA A 52 4.36 5.09 -2.78
CA ALA A 52 3.67 6.36 -2.53
C ALA A 52 3.22 7.04 -3.82
N LEU A 53 4.10 7.07 -4.83
CA LEU A 53 3.75 7.63 -6.14
C LEU A 53 2.55 6.90 -6.78
N HIS A 54 2.56 5.56 -6.76
CA HIS A 54 1.51 4.75 -7.35
C HIS A 54 0.19 4.73 -6.57
N LYS A 55 0.22 4.84 -5.24
CA LYS A 55 -0.99 4.84 -4.40
C LYS A 55 -1.66 6.21 -4.30
N LEU A 56 -0.88 7.29 -4.32
CA LEU A 56 -1.41 8.63 -4.03
C LEU A 56 -1.58 9.51 -5.28
N TYR A 57 -0.82 9.27 -6.36
CA TYR A 57 -0.76 10.22 -7.49
C TYR A 57 -1.03 9.59 -8.87
N LEU A 58 -0.74 8.31 -9.07
CA LEU A 58 -0.94 7.64 -10.36
C LEU A 58 -2.12 6.67 -10.32
N ASN A 59 -3.21 7.02 -11.01
CA ASN A 59 -4.37 6.15 -11.16
C ASN A 59 -4.75 5.98 -12.65
N PRO A 60 -4.64 4.76 -13.24
CA PRO A 60 -4.18 3.52 -12.61
C PRO A 60 -2.67 3.53 -12.34
N ALA A 61 -2.22 2.73 -11.37
CA ALA A 61 -0.80 2.53 -11.12
C ALA A 61 -0.09 1.95 -12.36
N THR A 62 1.04 2.53 -12.76
CA THR A 62 1.73 2.15 -14.01
C THR A 62 2.59 0.89 -13.88
N ARG A 63 2.99 0.52 -12.66
CA ARG A 63 3.70 -0.72 -12.35
C ARG A 63 3.38 -1.19 -10.94
N TYR A 64 3.62 -2.48 -10.69
CA TYR A 64 3.54 -3.05 -9.35
C TYR A 64 4.70 -2.53 -8.47
N SER A 65 4.42 -2.32 -7.18
CA SER A 65 5.38 -1.87 -6.17
C SER A 65 4.92 -2.42 -4.82
N GLU A 66 5.85 -3.05 -4.08
CA GLU A 66 5.51 -3.78 -2.85
C GLU A 66 6.15 -3.21 -1.58
N ASP A 67 7.19 -2.40 -1.71
CA ASP A 67 7.90 -1.83 -0.56
C ASP A 67 7.11 -0.68 0.06
N ILE A 68 7.16 -0.56 1.38
CA ILE A 68 6.69 0.63 2.11
C ILE A 68 7.92 1.43 2.54
N ASP A 69 8.24 2.47 1.77
CA ASP A 69 9.33 3.38 2.10
C ASP A 69 8.86 4.50 3.02
N LEU A 70 9.37 4.52 4.25
CA LEU A 70 9.08 5.55 5.25
C LEU A 70 10.36 6.32 5.58
N VAL A 71 10.22 7.60 5.87
CA VAL A 71 11.31 8.42 6.43
C VAL A 71 10.84 9.09 7.71
N GLN A 72 11.70 9.12 8.72
CA GLN A 72 11.46 9.86 9.95
C GLN A 72 11.60 11.36 9.69
N ILE A 73 10.60 12.16 10.10
CA ILE A 73 10.56 13.62 9.84
C ILE A 73 10.80 14.48 11.07
N LYS A 74 10.88 13.87 12.26
CA LYS A 74 11.23 14.53 13.52
C LYS A 74 12.49 13.89 14.10
N PRO A 75 13.42 14.65 14.71
CA PRO A 75 14.56 14.07 15.43
C PRO A 75 14.10 13.06 16.49
N GLY A 76 14.90 12.00 16.67
CA GLY A 76 14.72 11.03 17.76
C GLY A 76 15.43 11.44 19.03
#